data_AF-A0A9P5BWH2-F1
#
_entry.id   AF-A0A9P5BWH2-F1
#
_cell.length_a   1.000
_cell.length_b   1.000
_cell.length_c   1.000
_cell.angle_alpha   90.00
_cell.angle_beta   90.00
_cell.angle_gamma   90.00
#
_symmetry.space_group_name_H-M   'P 1'
#
loop_
_entity.id
_entity.type
_entity.pdbx_description
1 polymer ?
#
loop_
_entity_poly.entity_id
_entity_poly.type
_entity_poly.pdbx_seq_one_letter_code
_entity_poly.pdbx_strand_id
1 'polypeptide(L)'
;MKASIIASTLALASSALAYPGAAPPAPLFTIQLANDFSGANAIRSVPAVGVANTFLNVFANTVLVKDGAIKATSLQNVAPGGANINCVVNKADGTFVGNINNQVTFLDLDGVAGKAVETDVSAFTIKCNPQ
;
A
#
# COMPACT_ATOMS: atom_id res chain seq x y z
N MET A 1 10.23 -25.59 78.71
CA MET A 1 9.78 -24.66 77.65
C MET A 1 10.91 -24.46 76.67
N LYS A 2 10.71 -24.77 75.39
CA LYS A 2 11.44 -24.20 74.24
C LYS A 2 10.77 -24.72 72.96
N ALA A 3 9.86 -23.93 72.41
CA ALA A 3 9.24 -24.18 71.11
C ALA A 3 10.11 -23.47 70.05
N SER A 4 10.61 -24.22 69.06
CA SER A 4 11.23 -23.65 67.87
C SER A 4 10.24 -23.73 66.72
N ILE A 5 9.77 -22.56 66.29
CA ILE A 5 8.90 -22.37 65.12
C ILE A 5 9.81 -22.31 63.89
N ILE A 6 9.69 -23.28 62.98
CA ILE A 6 10.35 -23.24 61.67
C ILE A 6 9.35 -22.63 60.69
N ALA A 7 9.62 -21.40 60.27
CA ALA A 7 8.80 -20.63 59.35
C ALA A 7 8.91 -21.17 57.91
N SER A 8 7.78 -21.56 57.33
CA SER A 8 7.68 -21.98 55.92
C SER A 8 7.67 -20.75 55.01
N THR A 9 8.67 -20.61 54.15
CA THR A 9 8.74 -19.56 53.13
C THR A 9 7.87 -19.93 51.93
N LEU A 10 6.71 -19.30 51.81
CA LEU A 10 5.80 -19.43 50.67
C LEU A 10 6.32 -18.56 49.52
N ALA A 11 6.94 -19.17 48.51
CA ALA A 11 7.39 -18.47 47.30
C ALA A 11 6.18 -18.19 46.39
N LEU A 12 5.72 -16.93 46.35
CA LEU A 12 4.71 -16.46 45.40
C LEU A 12 5.37 -16.26 44.03
N ALA A 13 5.12 -17.19 43.11
CA ALA A 13 5.50 -17.04 41.71
C ALA A 13 4.53 -16.08 41.01
N SER A 14 4.94 -14.82 40.85
CA SER A 14 4.21 -13.83 40.06
C SER A 14 4.36 -14.11 38.57
N SER A 15 3.39 -14.78 37.96
CA SER A 15 3.30 -14.91 36.51
C SER A 15 2.84 -13.59 35.89
N ALA A 16 3.78 -12.80 35.36
CA ALA A 16 3.46 -11.63 34.56
C ALA A 16 2.82 -12.06 33.23
N LEU A 17 1.56 -11.73 33.01
CA LEU A 17 0.90 -11.88 31.73
C LEU A 17 1.43 -10.80 30.79
N ALA A 18 2.16 -11.19 29.75
CA ALA A 18 2.52 -10.28 28.67
C ALA A 18 1.24 -9.89 27.91
N TYR A 19 0.84 -8.63 28.00
CA TYR A 19 -0.25 -8.09 27.18
C TYR A 19 0.24 -7.99 25.72
N PRO A 20 -0.43 -8.60 24.73
CA PRO A 20 -0.05 -8.45 23.34
C PRO A 20 -0.25 -6.99 22.94
N GLY A 21 0.85 -6.26 22.73
CA GLY A 21 0.81 -4.92 22.17
C GLY A 21 0.23 -4.93 20.76
N ALA A 22 -0.50 -3.89 20.38
CA ALA A 22 -0.98 -3.74 19.02
C ALA A 22 0.21 -3.74 18.03
N ALA A 23 0.07 -4.47 16.92
CA ALA A 23 1.07 -4.44 15.87
C ALA A 23 1.22 -3.00 15.32
N PRO A 24 2.44 -2.57 14.96
CA PRO A 24 2.62 -1.28 14.32
C PRO A 24 1.81 -1.21 13.01
N PRO A 25 1.29 -0.02 12.64
CA PRO A 25 0.53 0.13 11.41
C PRO A 25 1.39 -0.21 10.18
N ALA A 26 0.76 -0.79 9.17
CA ALA A 26 1.43 -1.12 7.92
C ALA A 26 1.98 0.15 7.25
N PRO A 27 3.18 0.09 6.65
CA PRO A 27 3.73 1.25 5.98
C PRO A 27 2.91 1.57 4.72
N LEU A 28 2.78 2.86 4.41
CA LEU A 28 1.98 3.38 3.31
C LEU A 28 2.87 3.77 2.13
N PHE A 29 2.39 3.51 0.92
CA PHE A 29 3.01 3.95 -0.33
C PHE A 29 2.13 5.00 -1.01
N THR A 30 2.64 6.21 -1.17
CA THR A 30 1.86 7.34 -1.70
C THR A 30 2.12 7.53 -3.19
N ILE A 31 1.04 7.44 -3.96
CA ILE A 31 1.05 7.46 -5.41
C ILE A 31 0.13 8.54 -5.97
N GLN A 32 0.46 9.03 -7.16
CA GLN A 32 -0.39 9.87 -7.98
C GLN A 32 -0.78 9.12 -9.25
N LEU A 33 -2.06 9.05 -9.53
CA LEU A 33 -2.59 8.64 -10.83
C LEU A 33 -2.87 9.91 -11.63
N ALA A 34 -2.41 9.96 -12.88
CA ALA A 34 -2.53 11.14 -13.74
C ALA A 34 -3.12 10.78 -15.11
N ASN A 35 -3.81 11.74 -15.69
CA ASN A 35 -4.28 11.72 -17.07
C ASN A 35 -3.73 12.96 -17.77
N ASP A 36 -2.67 12.78 -18.54
CA ASP A 36 -1.95 13.87 -19.21
C ASP A 36 -2.76 14.48 -20.38
N PHE A 37 -3.81 13.80 -20.85
CA PHE A 37 -4.71 14.32 -21.89
C PHE A 37 -5.68 15.36 -21.34
N SER A 38 -6.27 15.11 -20.16
CA SER A 38 -7.22 16.02 -19.50
C SER A 38 -6.60 16.94 -18.44
N GLY A 39 -5.39 16.64 -17.98
CA GLY A 39 -4.74 17.28 -16.83
C GLY A 39 -5.25 16.79 -15.46
N ALA A 40 -6.23 15.89 -15.43
CA ALA A 40 -6.78 15.34 -14.20
C ALA A 40 -5.73 14.48 -13.46
N ASN A 41 -5.66 14.59 -12.15
CA ASN A 41 -4.81 13.76 -11.30
C ASN A 41 -5.40 13.58 -9.90
N ALA A 42 -4.95 12.55 -9.20
CA ALA A 42 -5.32 12.31 -7.80
C ALA A 42 -4.21 11.57 -7.06
N ILE A 43 -4.00 11.95 -5.80
CA ILE A 43 -3.04 11.32 -4.89
C ILE A 43 -3.78 10.38 -3.94
N ARG A 44 -3.21 9.19 -3.70
CA ARG A 44 -3.70 8.16 -2.78
C ARG A 44 -2.54 7.44 -2.09
N SER A 45 -2.83 6.84 -0.94
CA SER A 45 -1.88 5.98 -0.23
C SER A 45 -2.39 4.55 -0.23
N VAL A 46 -1.51 3.60 -0.57
CA VAL A 46 -1.80 2.16 -0.59
C VAL A 46 -1.01 1.48 0.53
N PRO A 47 -1.64 0.69 1.41
CA PRO A 47 -0.92 -0.03 2.45
C PRO A 47 -0.08 -1.16 1.85
N ALA A 48 1.18 -1.28 2.30
CA ALA A 48 2.08 -2.34 1.88
C ALA A 48 1.84 -3.62 2.70
N VAL A 49 0.70 -4.25 2.47
CA VAL A 49 0.23 -5.46 3.16
C VAL A 49 0.13 -6.68 2.23
N GLY A 50 0.62 -6.57 1.00
CA GLY A 50 0.58 -7.66 0.02
C GLY A 50 -0.80 -7.96 -0.56
N VAL A 51 -1.79 -7.10 -0.33
CA VAL A 51 -3.15 -7.22 -0.88
C VAL A 51 -3.28 -6.38 -2.14
N ALA A 52 -3.76 -7.00 -3.23
CA ALA A 52 -4.04 -6.30 -4.48
C ALA A 52 -5.33 -5.48 -4.35
N ASN A 53 -5.28 -4.22 -4.78
CA ASN A 53 -6.44 -3.33 -4.84
C ASN A 53 -6.63 -2.85 -6.28
N THR A 54 -7.88 -2.80 -6.75
CA THR A 54 -8.17 -2.21 -8.07
C THR A 54 -8.01 -0.70 -8.03
N PHE A 55 -7.67 -0.08 -9.15
CA PHE A 55 -7.64 1.38 -9.24
C PHE A 55 -9.03 1.97 -9.01
N LEU A 56 -10.10 1.26 -9.38
CA LEU A 56 -11.46 1.63 -9.00
C LEU A 56 -11.61 1.81 -7.50
N ASN A 57 -11.11 0.86 -6.70
CA ASN A 57 -11.18 0.97 -5.24
C ASN A 57 -10.29 2.08 -4.68
N VAL A 58 -9.10 2.28 -5.25
CA VAL A 58 -8.11 3.25 -4.74
C VAL A 58 -8.49 4.69 -5.12
N PHE A 59 -8.94 4.92 -6.35
CA PHE A 59 -9.16 6.24 -6.96
C PHE A 59 -10.62 6.54 -7.28
N ALA A 60 -11.57 5.78 -6.72
CA ALA A 60 -12.98 6.16 -6.72
C ALA A 60 -13.17 7.60 -6.21
N ASN A 61 -14.22 8.26 -6.72
CA ASN A 61 -14.61 9.62 -6.35
C ASN A 61 -13.49 10.65 -6.57
N THR A 62 -12.73 10.49 -7.65
CA THR A 62 -11.74 11.47 -8.11
C THR A 62 -12.16 12.08 -9.44
N VAL A 63 -11.51 13.18 -9.81
CA VAL A 63 -11.65 13.82 -11.14
C VAL A 63 -11.21 12.93 -12.30
N LEU A 64 -10.55 11.80 -12.03
CA LEU A 64 -10.15 10.82 -13.05
C LEU A 64 -11.33 9.92 -13.49
N VAL A 65 -12.46 9.95 -12.78
CA VAL A 65 -13.66 9.22 -13.18
C VAL A 65 -14.38 9.98 -14.30
N LYS A 66 -14.42 9.38 -15.48
CA LYS A 66 -15.06 9.91 -16.68
C LYS A 66 -15.90 8.80 -17.31
N ASP A 67 -17.18 9.09 -17.52
CA ASP A 67 -18.16 8.14 -18.06
C ASP A 67 -18.21 6.80 -17.30
N GLY A 68 -18.04 6.85 -15.97
CA GLY A 68 -18.07 5.67 -15.09
C GLY A 68 -16.78 4.86 -15.04
N ALA A 69 -15.72 5.29 -15.73
CA ALA A 69 -14.42 4.63 -15.74
C ALA A 69 -13.31 5.55 -15.23
N ILE A 70 -12.25 4.99 -14.66
CA ILE A 70 -11.04 5.73 -14.35
C ILE A 70 -10.19 5.81 -15.61
N LYS A 71 -10.00 7.03 -16.10
CA LYS A 71 -9.21 7.33 -17.28
C LYS A 71 -7.87 7.94 -16.87
N ALA A 72 -6.78 7.26 -17.21
CA ALA A 72 -5.43 7.67 -16.83
C ALA A 72 -4.41 7.31 -17.93
N THR A 73 -3.22 7.88 -17.78
CA THR A 73 -2.06 7.68 -18.67
C THR A 73 -0.85 7.19 -17.87
N SER A 74 -0.65 7.68 -16.65
CA SER A 74 0.54 7.33 -15.85
C SER A 74 0.28 7.20 -14.35
N LEU A 75 1.14 6.44 -13.67
CA LEU A 75 1.20 6.30 -12.23
C LEU A 75 2.57 6.73 -11.70
N GLN A 76 2.61 7.49 -10.61
CA GLN A 76 3.83 8.09 -10.07
C GLN A 76 3.97 7.85 -8.57
N ASN A 77 5.19 7.60 -8.09
CA ASN A 77 5.53 7.65 -6.67
C ASN A 77 5.89 9.09 -6.31
N VAL A 78 5.04 9.71 -5.49
CA VAL A 78 5.20 11.12 -5.10
C VAL A 78 5.89 11.29 -3.74
N ALA A 79 6.29 10.18 -3.09
CA ALA A 79 7.04 10.18 -1.85
C ALA A 79 8.23 9.18 -1.88
N PRO A 80 9.17 9.31 -2.83
CA PRO A 80 10.25 8.32 -3.02
C PRO A 80 11.25 8.22 -1.87
N GLY A 81 11.33 9.25 -1.01
CA GLY A 81 12.13 9.20 0.23
C GLY A 81 11.48 8.45 1.39
N GLY A 82 10.31 7.83 1.18
CA GLY A 82 9.56 7.08 2.18
C GLY A 82 10.11 5.67 2.45
N ALA A 83 9.25 4.81 3.00
CA ALA A 83 9.59 3.42 3.29
C ALA A 83 9.99 2.63 2.02
N ASN A 84 10.91 1.69 2.18
CA ASN A 84 11.32 0.77 1.10
C ASN A 84 10.18 -0.18 0.75
N ILE A 85 9.39 0.17 -0.27
CA ILE A 85 8.20 -0.56 -0.69
C ILE A 85 8.26 -0.74 -2.20
N ASN A 86 7.91 -1.95 -2.66
CA ASN A 86 7.69 -2.23 -4.06
C ASN A 86 6.22 -2.55 -4.34
N CYS A 87 5.65 -1.83 -5.30
CA CYS A 87 4.29 -2.04 -5.76
C CYS A 87 4.30 -2.59 -7.19
N VAL A 88 3.60 -3.70 -7.39
CA VAL A 88 3.40 -4.33 -8.69
C VAL A 88 2.06 -3.85 -9.25
N VAL A 89 2.04 -3.41 -10.51
CA VAL A 89 0.83 -3.05 -11.25
C VAL A 89 0.57 -4.05 -12.35
N ASN A 90 -0.67 -4.56 -12.40
CA ASN A 90 -1.14 -5.50 -13.42
C ASN A 90 -2.45 -5.01 -14.05
N LYS A 91 -2.68 -5.38 -15.30
CA LYS A 91 -3.98 -5.26 -15.96
C LYS A 91 -5.01 -6.21 -15.36
N ALA A 92 -6.27 -6.08 -15.77
CA ALA A 92 -7.39 -6.90 -15.31
C ALA A 92 -7.20 -8.41 -15.55
N ASP A 93 -6.52 -8.76 -16.65
CA ASP A 93 -6.21 -10.15 -17.04
C ASP A 93 -4.96 -10.71 -16.35
N GLY A 94 -4.34 -9.95 -15.44
CA GLY A 94 -3.10 -10.32 -14.76
C GLY A 94 -1.82 -9.99 -15.53
N THR A 95 -1.92 -9.42 -16.74
CA THR A 95 -0.75 -8.98 -17.50
C THR A 95 0.05 -7.95 -16.71
N PHE A 96 1.35 -8.20 -16.57
CA PHE A 96 2.26 -7.28 -15.88
C PHE A 96 2.41 -5.97 -16.64
N VAL A 97 2.22 -4.85 -15.94
CA VAL A 97 2.42 -3.50 -16.48
C VAL A 97 3.79 -2.99 -16.05
N GLY A 98 4.09 -3.08 -14.76
CA GLY A 98 5.36 -2.61 -14.23
C GLY A 98 5.43 -2.59 -12.71
N ASN A 99 6.59 -2.20 -12.21
CA ASN A 99 6.82 -1.93 -10.80
C ASN A 99 6.93 -0.43 -10.57
N ILE A 100 6.50 0.02 -9.40
CA ILE A 100 6.72 1.37 -8.91
C ILE A 100 7.26 1.31 -7.47
N ASN A 101 8.35 2.03 -7.21
CA ASN A 101 9.06 2.04 -5.94
C ASN A 101 9.87 3.34 -5.79
N ASN A 102 10.84 3.36 -4.88
CA ASN A 102 11.73 4.50 -4.60
C ASN A 102 12.73 4.78 -5.73
N GLN A 103 13.06 3.81 -6.59
CA GLN A 103 13.98 3.94 -7.71
C GLN A 103 13.27 4.09 -9.06
N VAL A 104 12.13 3.41 -9.22
CA VAL A 104 11.24 3.48 -10.38
C VAL A 104 10.01 4.27 -9.96
N THR A 105 10.03 5.59 -10.15
CA THR A 105 9.02 6.51 -9.62
C THR A 105 7.93 6.87 -10.63
N PHE A 106 8.02 6.38 -11.86
CA PHE A 106 7.06 6.63 -12.93
C PHE A 106 6.75 5.32 -13.65
N LEU A 107 5.48 5.11 -13.95
CA LEU A 107 4.99 3.98 -14.72
C LEU A 107 3.98 4.48 -15.77
N ASP A 108 4.29 4.19 -17.03
CA ASP A 108 3.34 4.34 -18.13
C ASP A 108 2.28 3.22 -18.09
N LEU A 109 1.02 3.58 -18.29
CA LEU A 109 -0.11 2.64 -18.18
C LEU A 109 -0.67 2.23 -19.54
N ASP A 110 -0.39 2.99 -20.60
CA ASP A 110 -0.94 2.76 -21.93
C ASP A 110 -0.03 1.92 -22.84
N GLY A 111 1.28 1.88 -22.55
CA GLY A 111 2.28 1.10 -23.29
C GLY A 111 2.69 1.73 -24.62
N VAL A 112 2.34 2.99 -24.86
CA VAL A 112 2.61 3.74 -26.08
C VAL A 112 3.66 4.81 -25.80
N ALA A 113 4.92 4.47 -26.09
CA ALA A 113 6.04 5.37 -25.87
C ALA A 113 5.85 6.74 -26.55
N GLY A 114 6.01 7.80 -25.77
CA GLY A 114 6.04 9.19 -26.26
C GLY A 114 4.67 9.78 -26.61
N LYS A 115 3.56 9.12 -26.25
CA LYS A 115 2.21 9.64 -26.46
C LYS A 115 1.34 9.35 -25.24
N ALA A 116 0.54 10.33 -24.83
CA ALA A 116 -0.49 10.12 -23.83
C ALA A 116 -1.73 9.52 -24.50
N VAL A 117 -2.07 8.27 -24.16
CA VAL A 117 -3.29 7.60 -24.61
C VAL A 117 -4.19 7.37 -23.40
N GLU A 118 -5.32 8.08 -23.39
CA GLU A 118 -6.32 7.94 -22.33
C GLU A 118 -6.84 6.49 -22.25
N THR A 119 -6.44 5.78 -21.19
CA THR A 119 -6.69 4.34 -21.03
C THR A 119 -7.66 4.10 -19.89
N ASP A 120 -8.56 3.13 -20.08
CA ASP A 120 -9.39 2.63 -18.98
C ASP A 120 -8.55 1.75 -18.05
N VAL A 121 -8.25 2.30 -16.88
CA VAL A 121 -7.42 1.62 -15.87
C VAL A 121 -8.25 1.14 -14.68
N SER A 122 -9.58 1.22 -14.75
CA SER A 122 -10.47 0.94 -13.61
C SER A 122 -10.19 -0.43 -12.97
N ALA A 123 -9.94 -1.44 -13.81
CA ALA A 123 -9.68 -2.82 -13.39
C ALA A 123 -8.18 -3.16 -13.23
N PHE A 124 -7.28 -2.19 -13.42
CA PHE A 124 -5.86 -2.40 -13.09
C PHE A 124 -5.73 -2.59 -11.58
N THR A 125 -4.76 -3.38 -11.17
CA THR A 125 -4.50 -3.67 -9.75
C THR A 125 -3.15 -3.14 -9.34
N ILE A 126 -3.03 -2.72 -8.08
CA ILE A 126 -1.77 -2.42 -7.40
C ILE A 126 -1.64 -3.29 -6.15
N LYS A 127 -0.49 -3.95 -6.01
CA LYS A 127 -0.14 -4.77 -4.84
C LYS A 127 1.21 -4.34 -4.29
N CYS A 128 1.23 -3.80 -3.07
CA CYS A 128 2.43 -3.26 -2.44
C CYS A 128 2.95 -4.18 -1.32
N ASN A 129 4.26 -4.36 -1.27
CA ASN A 129 4.95 -5.09 -0.20
C ASN A 129 6.18 -4.30 0.28
N PRO A 130 6.52 -4.37 1.57
CA PRO A 130 7.83 -3.94 2.05
C PRO A 130 8.93 -4.71 1.31
N GLN A 131 10.06 -4.05 1.04
CA GLN A 131 11.26 -4.63 0.45
C GLN A 131 12.37 -4.79 1.47
#